data_AF-A0A3M1AYQ1-F1
#
_entry.id   AF-A0A3M1AYQ1-F1
#
_cell.length_a   1.000
_cell.length_b   1.000
_cell.length_c   1.000
_cell.angle_alpha   90.00
_cell.angle_beta   90.00
_cell.angle_gamma   90.00
#
_symmetry.space_group_name_H-M   'P 1'
#
loop_
_entity.id
_entity.type
_entity.pdbx_description
1 polymer ?
#
loop_
_entity_poly.entity_id
_entity_poly.type
_entity_poly.pdbx_seq_one_letter_code
_entity_poly.pdbx_strand_id
1 'polypeptide(L)'
;MNEKRLLVVDDEEEFTNIMADVLGKDGYLIERAYSGPEALQILQIQPIDLVVLDMIMPVMHGLETLKLIKKHHQVVPVIVLTADGDVSTAVEAMKHGAYDYLNKPVDWDRLRIVIRNALMTGSLKEEVSRLREELKEKFGFDNVIGISPGMRHVFESVEKILDSDVTVSLLGESGTGKELLARAIHFNGPRKSRPFVAVNCAAIPETLLESELFGHEKGAFTGAIASRPGKFEQANGGTIFLDEIGDMSPATQVKILRILQERQFQRVGGTKSIQVDVRIISATNKNLE
;
A
#
# COMPACT_ATOMS: atom_id res chain seq x y z
N MET A 1 -10.65 10.62 21.16
CA MET A 1 -9.47 9.87 20.70
C MET A 1 -9.63 8.47 21.25
N ASN A 2 -9.65 7.43 20.40
CA ASN A 2 -9.72 6.06 20.91
C ASN A 2 -8.46 5.81 21.77
N GLU A 3 -8.67 5.42 23.02
CA GLU A 3 -7.59 4.92 23.88
C GLU A 3 -6.96 3.70 23.21
N LYS A 4 -5.64 3.76 22.98
CA LYS A 4 -4.91 2.69 22.31
C LYS A 4 -4.69 1.54 23.28
N ARG A 5 -4.99 0.31 22.85
CA ARG A 5 -4.87 -0.92 23.65
C ARG A 5 -3.56 -1.63 23.34
N LEU A 6 -2.72 -1.80 24.35
CA LEU A 6 -1.45 -2.50 24.27
C LEU A 6 -1.59 -3.86 24.97
N LEU A 7 -0.93 -4.88 24.42
CA LEU A 7 -0.76 -6.18 25.06
C LEU A 7 0.69 -6.32 25.51
N VAL A 8 0.91 -6.48 26.81
CA VAL A 8 2.22 -6.79 27.39
C VAL A 8 2.29 -8.30 27.65
N VAL A 9 3.32 -8.96 27.14
CA VAL A 9 3.51 -10.41 27.20
C VAL A 9 4.87 -10.72 27.80
N ASP A 10 4.90 -11.21 29.03
CA ASP A 10 6.12 -11.55 29.77
C ASP A 10 5.76 -12.47 30.95
N ASP A 11 6.52 -13.54 31.19
CA ASP A 11 6.23 -14.52 32.24
C ASP A 11 6.55 -14.01 33.65
N GLU A 12 7.33 -12.94 33.78
CA GLU A 12 7.58 -12.28 35.05
C GLU A 12 6.42 -11.35 35.44
N GLU A 13 5.48 -11.85 36.25
CA GLU A 13 4.28 -11.10 36.64
C GLU A 13 4.57 -9.71 37.23
N GLU A 14 5.61 -9.59 38.06
CA GLU A 14 6.00 -8.32 38.68
C GLU A 14 6.43 -7.29 37.62
N PHE A 15 7.24 -7.72 36.65
CA PHE A 15 7.69 -6.85 35.56
C PHE A 15 6.55 -6.44 34.62
N THR A 16 5.67 -7.39 34.27
CA THR A 16 4.44 -7.13 33.50
C THR A 16 3.54 -6.10 34.19
N ASN A 17 3.39 -6.21 35.51
CA ASN A 17 2.58 -5.26 36.29
C ASN A 17 3.21 -3.86 36.33
N ILE A 18 4.52 -3.76 36.52
CA ILE A 18 5.23 -2.47 36.47
C ILE A 18 5.07 -1.82 35.09
N MET A 19 5.26 -2.58 34.02
CA MET A 19 5.09 -2.07 32.66
C MET A 19 3.66 -1.60 32.40
N ALA A 20 2.67 -2.36 32.86
CA ALA A 20 1.27 -1.98 32.74
C ALA A 20 0.95 -0.69 33.50
N ASP A 21 1.50 -0.49 34.70
CA ASP A 21 1.31 0.73 35.48
C ASP A 21 1.99 1.94 34.84
N VAL A 22 3.21 1.76 34.32
CA VAL A 22 3.97 2.84 33.65
C VAL A 22 3.26 3.28 32.36
N LEU A 23 2.89 2.33 31.50
CA LEU A 23 2.23 2.62 30.23
C LEU A 23 0.77 3.05 30.43
N GLY A 24 0.08 2.53 31.46
CA GLY A 24 -1.26 2.96 31.83
C GLY A 24 -1.33 4.43 32.22
N LYS A 25 -0.32 4.94 32.95
CA LYS A 25 -0.20 6.38 33.27
C LYS A 25 -0.03 7.27 32.04
N ASP A 26 0.45 6.70 30.93
CA ASP A 26 0.60 7.40 29.66
C ASP A 26 -0.71 7.41 28.82
N GLY A 27 -1.80 6.85 29.36
CA GLY A 27 -3.14 6.87 28.75
C GLY A 27 -3.45 5.67 27.84
N TYR A 28 -2.69 4.58 27.97
CA TYR A 28 -2.92 3.33 27.24
C TYR A 28 -3.79 2.35 28.04
N LEU A 29 -4.62 1.58 27.34
CA LEU A 29 -5.32 0.43 27.93
C LEU A 29 -4.40 -0.78 27.85
N ILE A 30 -4.06 -1.39 28.99
CA ILE A 30 -3.08 -2.49 29.02
C ILE A 30 -3.77 -3.82 29.30
N GLU A 31 -3.64 -4.73 28.34
CA GLU A 31 -3.87 -6.16 28.52
C GLU A 31 -2.55 -6.83 28.91
N ARG A 32 -2.64 -7.86 29.75
CA ARG A 32 -1.49 -8.61 30.25
C ARG A 32 -1.63 -10.06 29.82
N ALA A 33 -0.53 -10.66 29.42
CA ALA A 33 -0.40 -12.10 29.24
C ALA A 33 0.93 -12.55 29.84
N TYR A 34 0.94 -13.74 30.42
CA TYR A 34 2.12 -14.33 31.06
C TYR A 34 2.67 -15.51 30.26
N SER A 35 2.15 -15.72 29.04
CA SER A 35 2.64 -16.72 28.11
C SER A 35 2.22 -16.41 26.67
N GLY A 36 2.97 -16.96 25.70
CA GLY A 36 2.61 -16.88 24.28
C GLY A 36 1.19 -17.37 23.94
N PRO A 37 0.74 -18.54 24.43
CA PRO A 37 -0.62 -19.02 24.20
C PRO A 37 -1.72 -18.09 24.73
N GLU A 38 -1.53 -17.52 25.92
CA GLU A 38 -2.47 -16.55 26.49
C GLU A 38 -2.54 -15.27 25.65
N ALA A 39 -1.38 -14.76 25.21
CA ALA A 39 -1.32 -13.60 24.32
C ALA A 39 -2.10 -13.83 23.01
N LEU A 40 -1.99 -15.03 22.43
CA LEU A 40 -2.72 -15.40 21.23
C LEU A 40 -4.24 -15.50 21.47
N GLN A 41 -4.67 -15.98 22.64
CA GLN A 41 -6.09 -15.99 23.00
C GLN A 41 -6.65 -14.57 23.14
N ILE A 42 -5.90 -13.67 23.79
CA ILE A 42 -6.29 -12.27 23.93
C ILE A 42 -6.45 -11.61 22.55
N LEU A 43 -5.49 -11.81 21.65
CA LEU A 43 -5.51 -11.28 20.28
C LEU A 43 -6.70 -11.78 19.44
N GLN A 44 -7.29 -12.94 19.78
CA GLN A 44 -8.48 -13.46 19.10
C GLN A 44 -9.78 -12.82 19.59
N ILE A 45 -9.82 -12.37 20.85
CA ILE A 45 -11.07 -11.96 21.52
C ILE A 45 -11.25 -10.44 21.48
N GLN A 46 -10.15 -9.68 21.45
CA GLN A 46 -10.20 -8.22 21.51
C GLN A 46 -9.17 -7.56 20.58
N PRO A 47 -9.48 -6.35 20.07
CA PRO A 47 -8.55 -5.60 19.23
C PRO A 47 -7.37 -5.08 20.05
N ILE A 48 -6.15 -5.35 19.59
CA ILE A 48 -4.89 -4.87 20.18
C ILE A 48 -4.17 -4.01 19.14
N ASP A 49 -3.78 -2.80 19.54
CA ASP A 49 -3.09 -1.84 18.66
C ASP A 49 -1.57 -2.09 18.60
N LEU A 50 -0.97 -2.70 19.62
CA LEU A 50 0.46 -3.04 19.67
C LEU A 50 0.74 -4.11 20.72
N VAL A 51 1.71 -4.98 20.46
CA VAL A 51 2.20 -5.98 21.42
C VAL A 51 3.62 -5.64 21.85
N VAL A 52 3.88 -5.71 23.16
CA VAL A 52 5.23 -5.77 23.74
C VAL A 52 5.46 -7.19 24.21
N LEU A 53 6.48 -7.87 23.68
CA LEU A 53 6.67 -9.31 23.82
C LEU A 53 8.07 -9.63 24.32
N ASP A 54 8.16 -10.37 25.42
CA ASP A 54 9.43 -10.93 25.87
C ASP A 54 9.87 -12.13 25.02
N MET A 55 11.17 -12.27 24.80
CA MET A 55 11.74 -13.36 24.01
C MET A 55 11.88 -14.65 24.80
N ILE A 56 12.24 -14.55 26.07
CA ILE A 56 12.61 -15.70 26.88
C ILE A 56 11.45 -16.00 27.81
N MET A 57 10.55 -16.87 27.36
CA MET A 57 9.42 -17.33 28.16
C MET A 57 9.39 -18.88 28.21
N PRO A 58 9.03 -19.50 29.35
CA PRO A 58 9.17 -20.93 29.58
C PRO A 58 8.14 -21.80 28.83
N VAL A 59 6.93 -21.27 28.58
CA VAL A 59 5.84 -22.05 27.95
C VAL A 59 5.96 -22.06 26.43
N MET A 60 6.26 -20.91 25.83
CA MET A 60 6.46 -20.75 24.40
C MET A 60 7.46 -19.62 24.20
N HIS A 61 8.51 -19.87 23.42
CA HIS A 61 9.54 -18.88 23.17
C HIS A 61 8.96 -17.67 22.40
N GLY A 62 9.36 -16.46 22.75
CA GLY A 62 8.80 -15.24 22.17
C GLY A 62 8.97 -15.14 20.65
N LEU A 63 10.03 -15.74 20.09
CA LEU A 63 10.18 -15.82 18.63
C LEU A 63 9.05 -16.62 17.95
N GLU A 64 8.62 -17.72 18.57
CA GLU A 64 7.54 -18.55 18.05
C GLU A 64 6.20 -17.81 18.19
N THR A 65 5.98 -17.14 19.33
CA THR A 65 4.83 -16.27 19.54
C THR A 65 4.77 -15.15 18.50
N LEU A 66 5.89 -14.47 18.22
CA LEU A 66 5.99 -13.42 17.19
C LEU A 66 5.57 -13.97 15.81
N LYS A 67 6.09 -15.14 15.42
CA LYS A 67 5.75 -15.77 14.13
C LYS A 67 4.25 -16.02 14.00
N LEU A 68 3.60 -16.50 15.08
CA LEU A 68 2.16 -16.74 15.11
C LEU A 68 1.36 -15.44 15.08
N ILE A 69 1.75 -14.43 15.86
CA ILE A 69 1.12 -13.10 15.82
C ILE A 69 1.19 -12.53 14.40
N LYS A 70 2.35 -12.56 13.74
CA LYS A 70 2.51 -12.00 12.40
C LYS A 70 1.79 -12.78 11.31
N LYS A 71 1.60 -14.09 11.51
CA LYS A 71 0.82 -14.94 10.60
C LYS A 71 -0.68 -14.59 10.63
N HIS A 72 -1.23 -14.29 11.80
CA HIS A 72 -2.66 -14.09 11.99
C HIS A 72 -3.09 -12.61 12.10
N HIS A 73 -2.19 -11.74 12.55
CA HIS A 73 -2.42 -10.32 12.83
C HIS A 73 -1.29 -9.46 12.23
N GLN A 74 -1.09 -9.57 10.91
CA GLN A 74 0.07 -9.00 10.19
C GLN A 74 0.27 -7.49 10.40
N VAL A 75 -0.82 -6.75 10.63
CA VAL A 75 -0.81 -5.30 10.80
C VAL A 75 -0.40 -4.84 12.19
N VAL A 76 -0.55 -5.69 13.22
CA VAL A 76 -0.27 -5.32 14.62
C VAL A 76 1.25 -5.20 14.79
N PRO A 77 1.79 -4.03 15.15
CA PRO A 77 3.22 -3.88 15.47
C PRO A 77 3.56 -4.68 16.72
N VAL A 78 4.73 -5.32 16.71
CA VAL A 78 5.24 -6.10 17.85
C VAL A 78 6.61 -5.57 18.21
N ILE A 79 6.77 -5.06 19.42
CA ILE A 79 8.05 -4.66 19.99
C ILE A 79 8.56 -5.82 20.84
N VAL A 80 9.81 -6.19 20.65
CA VAL A 80 10.40 -7.34 21.34
C VAL A 80 11.32 -6.88 22.47
N LEU A 81 11.24 -7.54 23.63
CA LEU A 81 12.17 -7.37 24.74
C LEU A 81 13.10 -8.59 24.82
N THR A 82 14.40 -8.37 25.03
CA THR A 82 15.37 -9.45 25.20
C THR A 82 16.32 -9.19 26.36
N ALA A 83 16.65 -10.23 27.12
CA ALA A 83 17.61 -10.17 28.22
C ALA A 83 19.04 -10.61 27.82
N ASP A 84 19.22 -11.32 26.70
CA ASP A 84 20.51 -11.97 26.39
C ASP A 84 21.57 -11.01 25.80
N GLY A 85 21.16 -9.81 25.35
CA GLY A 85 22.03 -8.86 24.67
C GLY A 85 22.64 -9.37 23.35
N ASP A 86 22.19 -10.54 22.86
CA ASP A 86 22.63 -11.14 21.63
C ASP A 86 21.92 -10.47 20.44
N VAL A 87 22.73 -9.80 19.64
CA VAL A 87 22.31 -9.16 18.40
C VAL A 87 21.68 -10.18 17.44
N SER A 88 22.07 -11.46 17.52
CA SER A 88 21.54 -12.52 16.65
C SER A 88 20.04 -12.75 16.84
N THR A 89 19.59 -12.85 18.10
CA THR A 89 18.19 -13.02 18.50
C THR A 89 17.34 -11.83 18.07
N ALA A 90 17.84 -10.61 18.27
CA ALA A 90 17.18 -9.39 17.83
C ALA A 90 17.05 -9.32 16.29
N VAL A 91 18.11 -9.68 15.57
CA VAL A 91 18.08 -9.73 14.10
C VAL A 91 17.09 -10.77 13.59
N GLU A 92 16.98 -11.93 14.24
CA GLU A 92 16.00 -12.95 13.88
C GLU A 92 14.56 -12.47 14.11
N ALA A 93 14.29 -11.81 15.24
CA ALA A 93 12.99 -11.20 15.51
C ALA A 93 12.61 -10.16 14.43
N MET A 94 13.55 -9.30 14.03
CA MET A 94 13.34 -8.33 12.96
C MET A 94 13.04 -9.00 11.61
N LYS A 95 13.74 -10.09 11.26
CA LYS A 95 13.46 -10.88 10.05
C LYS A 95 12.05 -11.47 10.04
N HIS A 96 11.52 -11.78 11.22
CA HIS A 96 10.17 -12.31 11.38
C HIS A 96 9.09 -11.25 11.59
N GLY A 97 9.43 -9.97 11.41
CA GLY A 97 8.47 -8.88 11.32
C GLY A 97 8.21 -8.14 12.63
N ALA A 98 9.07 -8.29 13.64
CA ALA A 98 9.12 -7.34 14.76
C ALA A 98 9.29 -5.91 14.24
N TYR A 99 8.65 -4.95 14.92
CA TYR A 99 8.76 -3.53 14.59
C TYR A 99 10.10 -2.97 15.07
N ASP A 100 10.47 -3.29 16.32
CA ASP A 100 11.71 -2.89 16.96
C ASP A 100 12.00 -3.84 18.13
N TYR A 101 13.18 -3.72 18.74
CA TYR A 101 13.56 -4.46 19.94
C TYR A 101 14.23 -3.56 20.99
N LEU A 102 14.10 -3.93 22.26
CA LEU A 102 14.79 -3.31 23.39
C LEU A 102 15.43 -4.37 24.29
N ASN A 103 16.54 -4.02 24.92
CA ASN A 103 17.19 -4.90 25.90
C ASN A 103 16.60 -4.67 27.29
N LYS A 104 16.47 -5.74 28.08
CA LYS A 104 16.28 -5.67 29.53
C LYS A 104 17.65 -5.38 30.20
N PRO A 105 17.73 -4.51 31.23
CA PRO A 105 16.64 -3.75 31.84
C PRO A 105 16.11 -2.65 30.91
N VAL A 106 14.78 -2.51 30.85
CA VAL A 106 14.11 -1.63 29.90
C VAL A 106 14.27 -0.16 30.29
N ASP A 107 14.72 0.64 29.33
CA ASP A 107 14.62 2.11 29.39
C ASP A 107 13.19 2.53 29.04
N TRP A 108 12.45 3.01 30.05
CA TRP A 108 11.05 3.41 29.91
C TRP A 108 10.83 4.55 28.93
N ASP A 109 11.74 5.51 28.85
CA ASP A 109 11.61 6.64 27.93
C ASP A 109 11.84 6.18 26.49
N ARG A 110 12.80 5.27 26.28
CA ARG A 110 13.00 4.63 24.98
C ARG A 110 11.78 3.80 24.58
N LEU A 111 11.24 2.98 25.48
CA LEU A 111 10.06 2.16 25.21
C LEU A 111 8.87 3.03 24.77
N ARG A 112 8.61 4.15 25.46
CA ARG A 112 7.57 5.11 25.09
C ARG A 112 7.72 5.68 23.68
N ILE A 113 8.95 6.04 23.30
CA ILE A 113 9.24 6.57 21.97
C ILE A 113 8.94 5.51 20.91
N VAL A 114 9.41 4.28 21.12
CA VAL A 114 9.20 3.17 20.19
C VAL A 114 7.71 2.84 20.06
N ILE A 115 6.97 2.77 21.17
CA ILE A 115 5.51 2.55 21.18
C ILE A 115 4.80 3.63 20.39
N ARG A 116 5.11 4.92 20.62
CA ARG A 116 4.48 6.04 19.92
C ARG A 116 4.71 5.95 18.40
N ASN A 117 5.94 5.68 17.98
CA ASN A 117 6.30 5.57 16.56
C ASN A 117 5.64 4.35 15.90
N ALA A 118 5.60 3.23 16.62
CA ALA A 118 4.96 1.99 16.18
C ALA A 118 3.45 2.19 15.96
N LEU A 119 2.77 2.83 16.90
CA LEU A 119 1.34 3.16 16.81
C LEU A 119 1.03 4.12 15.65
N MET A 120 1.86 5.14 15.42
CA MET A 120 1.71 6.05 14.26
C MET A 120 1.91 5.32 12.93
N THR A 121 2.88 4.41 12.86
CA THR A 121 3.13 3.61 11.65
C THR A 121 1.99 2.60 11.41
N GLY A 122 1.47 2.00 12.49
CA GLY A 122 0.31 1.12 12.47
C GLY A 122 -0.93 1.83 11.94
N SER A 123 -1.25 3.01 12.47
CA SER A 123 -2.41 3.79 12.01
C SER A 123 -2.33 4.17 10.54
N LEU A 124 -1.13 4.51 10.03
CA LEU A 124 -0.93 4.80 8.60
C LEU A 124 -1.13 3.56 7.73
N LYS A 125 -0.66 2.38 8.16
CA LYS A 125 -0.86 1.13 7.43
C LYS A 125 -2.32 0.69 7.44
N GLU A 126 -2.99 0.81 8.58
CA GLU A 126 -4.43 0.55 8.72
C GLU A 126 -5.25 1.51 7.87
N GLU A 127 -4.92 2.79 7.85
CA GLU A 127 -5.60 3.78 7.02
C GLU A 127 -5.39 3.51 5.53
N VAL A 128 -4.17 3.16 5.10
CA VAL A 128 -3.92 2.73 3.71
C VAL A 128 -4.70 1.45 3.38
N SER A 129 -4.79 0.49 4.31
CA SER A 129 -5.58 -0.74 4.11
C SER A 129 -7.07 -0.45 4.01
N ARG A 130 -7.60 0.37 4.92
CA ARG A 130 -9.01 0.79 4.94
C ARG A 130 -9.37 1.57 3.68
N LEU A 131 -8.55 2.55 3.28
CA LEU A 131 -8.76 3.31 2.04
C LEU A 131 -8.72 2.40 0.81
N ARG A 132 -7.87 1.36 0.80
CA ARG A 132 -7.84 0.35 -0.27
C ARG A 132 -9.09 -0.54 -0.27
N GLU A 133 -9.60 -0.90 0.90
CA GLU A 133 -10.85 -1.65 1.04
C GLU A 133 -12.06 -0.80 0.62
N GLU A 134 -12.15 0.46 1.07
CA GLU A 134 -13.18 1.42 0.64
C GLU A 134 -13.16 1.64 -0.87
N LEU A 135 -11.97 1.70 -1.49
CA LEU A 135 -11.81 1.76 -2.94
C LEU A 135 -12.31 0.49 -3.63
N LYS A 136 -11.99 -0.69 -3.07
CA LYS A 136 -12.46 -1.98 -3.60
C LYS A 136 -13.98 -2.11 -3.46
N GLU A 137 -14.56 -1.69 -2.34
CA GLU A 137 -16.01 -1.64 -2.17
C GLU A 137 -16.59 -0.67 -3.20
N LYS A 138 -16.17 0.59 -3.22
CA LYS A 138 -16.74 1.62 -4.12
C LYS A 138 -16.59 1.31 -5.61
N PHE A 139 -15.53 0.61 -6.02
CA PHE A 139 -15.23 0.27 -7.41
C PHE A 139 -15.29 -1.24 -7.71
N GLY A 140 -15.96 -2.02 -6.84
CA GLY A 140 -16.29 -3.43 -7.13
C GLY A 140 -17.21 -3.52 -8.34
N PHE A 141 -17.11 -4.60 -9.12
CA PHE A 141 -18.01 -4.83 -10.27
C PHE A 141 -19.48 -4.76 -9.88
N ASP A 142 -19.82 -5.19 -8.67
CA ASP A 142 -21.16 -5.15 -8.10
C ASP A 142 -21.72 -3.73 -7.91
N ASN A 143 -20.86 -2.70 -7.90
CA ASN A 143 -21.26 -1.30 -7.69
C ASN A 143 -21.30 -0.46 -8.98
N VAL A 144 -20.96 -1.03 -10.14
CA VAL A 144 -21.28 -0.42 -11.44
C VAL A 144 -22.73 -0.78 -11.78
N ILE A 145 -23.66 0.10 -11.45
CA ILE A 145 -25.09 -0.11 -11.72
C ILE A 145 -25.33 -0.17 -13.24
N GLY A 146 -25.47 -1.37 -13.78
CA GLY A 146 -25.64 -1.61 -15.22
C GLY A 146 -26.46 -2.87 -15.50
N ILE A 147 -27.78 -2.80 -15.32
CA ILE A 147 -28.69 -3.95 -15.56
C ILE A 147 -29.07 -4.16 -17.04
N SER A 148 -28.66 -3.25 -17.93
CA SER A 148 -28.99 -3.31 -19.35
C SER A 148 -28.24 -4.43 -20.08
N PRO A 149 -28.81 -5.01 -21.16
CA PRO A 149 -28.13 -6.03 -21.96
C PRO A 149 -26.77 -5.58 -22.50
N GLY A 150 -26.64 -4.31 -22.89
CA GLY A 150 -25.37 -3.74 -23.37
C GLY A 150 -24.30 -3.70 -22.28
N MET A 151 -24.65 -3.32 -21.05
CA MET A 151 -23.70 -3.33 -19.93
C MET A 151 -23.29 -4.75 -19.52
N ARG A 152 -24.18 -5.74 -19.61
CA ARG A 152 -23.79 -7.14 -19.37
C ARG A 152 -22.71 -7.60 -20.33
N HIS A 153 -22.82 -7.24 -21.61
CA HIS A 153 -21.81 -7.63 -22.59
C HIS A 153 -20.45 -6.97 -22.33
N VAL A 154 -20.46 -5.73 -21.83
CA VAL A 154 -19.24 -5.04 -21.35
C VAL A 154 -18.64 -5.80 -20.17
N PHE A 155 -19.45 -6.17 -19.16
CA PHE A 155 -18.96 -6.93 -18.01
C PHE A 155 -18.41 -8.31 -18.39
N GLU A 156 -19.11 -9.07 -19.24
CA GLU A 156 -18.64 -10.35 -19.77
C GLU A 156 -17.30 -10.22 -20.51
N SER A 157 -17.10 -9.13 -21.25
CA SER A 157 -15.85 -8.86 -21.95
C SER A 157 -14.72 -8.53 -20.99
N VAL A 158 -15.02 -7.77 -19.94
CA VAL A 158 -14.07 -7.42 -18.90
C VAL A 158 -13.67 -8.65 -18.09
N GLU A 159 -14.62 -9.50 -17.66
CA GLU A 159 -14.35 -10.73 -16.91
C GLU A 159 -13.31 -11.61 -17.60
N LYS A 160 -13.39 -11.76 -18.93
CA LYS A 160 -12.44 -12.55 -19.73
C LYS A 160 -11.00 -12.05 -19.67
N ILE A 161 -10.79 -10.76 -19.39
CA ILE A 161 -9.47 -10.12 -19.39
C ILE A 161 -8.98 -9.70 -17.99
N LEU A 162 -9.77 -9.94 -16.94
CA LEU A 162 -9.46 -9.45 -15.59
C LEU A 162 -8.11 -9.94 -15.07
N ASP A 163 -7.85 -11.24 -15.25
CA ASP A 163 -6.64 -11.92 -14.79
C ASP A 163 -5.43 -11.76 -15.74
N SER A 164 -5.57 -10.94 -16.79
CA SER A 164 -4.52 -10.71 -17.78
C SER A 164 -3.97 -9.28 -17.73
N ASP A 165 -2.74 -9.10 -18.20
CA ASP A 165 -2.08 -7.79 -18.32
C ASP A 165 -2.27 -7.14 -19.71
N VAL A 166 -3.31 -7.57 -20.47
CA VAL A 166 -3.59 -6.98 -21.79
C VAL A 166 -3.95 -5.50 -21.67
N THR A 167 -3.56 -4.73 -22.70
CA THR A 167 -3.99 -3.34 -22.84
C THR A 167 -5.47 -3.29 -23.18
N VAL A 168 -6.21 -2.38 -22.53
CA VAL A 168 -7.66 -2.25 -22.71
C VAL A 168 -7.97 -0.88 -23.30
N SER A 169 -8.80 -0.82 -24.33
CA SER A 169 -9.32 0.42 -24.89
C SER A 169 -10.82 0.54 -24.62
N LEU A 170 -11.23 1.60 -23.94
CA LEU A 170 -12.61 1.89 -23.58
C LEU A 170 -13.16 2.97 -24.49
N LEU A 171 -14.11 2.60 -25.34
CA LEU A 171 -14.77 3.51 -26.28
C LEU A 171 -16.17 3.85 -25.79
N GLY A 172 -16.55 5.11 -25.88
CA GLY A 172 -17.89 5.56 -25.55
C GLY A 172 -17.97 7.06 -25.32
N GLU A 173 -19.18 7.61 -25.36
CA GLU A 173 -19.42 9.04 -25.18
C GLU A 173 -18.89 9.55 -23.82
N SER A 174 -18.67 10.86 -23.72
CA SER A 174 -18.27 11.48 -22.46
C SER A 174 -19.33 11.25 -21.38
N GLY A 175 -18.90 10.98 -20.13
CA GLY A 175 -19.82 10.73 -19.01
C GLY A 175 -20.44 9.33 -18.94
N THR A 176 -20.11 8.41 -19.85
CA THR A 176 -20.64 7.02 -19.85
C THR A 176 -19.98 6.07 -18.83
N GLY A 177 -19.13 6.58 -17.94
CA GLY A 177 -18.51 5.79 -16.87
C GLY A 177 -17.24 5.03 -17.26
N LYS A 178 -16.53 5.44 -18.33
CA LYS A 178 -15.26 4.82 -18.75
C LYS A 178 -14.21 4.76 -17.63
N GLU A 179 -14.06 5.83 -16.84
CA GLU A 179 -13.14 5.82 -15.69
C GLU A 179 -13.57 4.83 -14.59
N LEU A 180 -14.88 4.71 -14.33
CA LEU A 180 -15.40 3.75 -13.35
C LEU A 180 -15.05 2.32 -13.78
N LEU A 181 -15.20 2.02 -15.07
CA LEU A 181 -14.87 0.71 -15.61
C LEU A 181 -13.35 0.44 -15.58
N ALA A 182 -12.52 1.44 -15.88
CA ALA A 182 -11.06 1.32 -15.76
C ALA A 182 -10.62 1.01 -14.31
N ARG A 183 -11.24 1.67 -13.33
CA ARG A 183 -11.01 1.40 -11.90
C ARG A 183 -11.48 0.00 -11.53
N ALA A 184 -12.65 -0.44 -12.00
CA ALA A 184 -13.15 -1.79 -11.76
C ALA A 184 -12.19 -2.86 -12.30
N ILE A 185 -11.66 -2.68 -13.52
CA ILE A 185 -10.66 -3.58 -14.11
C ILE A 185 -9.41 -3.66 -13.21
N HIS A 186 -8.93 -2.51 -12.71
CA HIS A 186 -7.73 -2.48 -11.85
C HIS A 186 -7.95 -3.16 -10.49
N PHE A 187 -8.99 -2.76 -9.74
CA PHE A 187 -9.22 -3.20 -8.37
C PHE A 187 -9.67 -4.67 -8.25
N ASN A 188 -10.08 -5.28 -9.36
CA ASN A 188 -10.43 -6.69 -9.42
C ASN A 188 -9.40 -7.54 -10.18
N GLY A 189 -8.36 -6.93 -10.73
CA GLY A 189 -7.27 -7.63 -11.44
C GLY A 189 -6.08 -8.00 -10.54
N PRO A 190 -5.01 -8.57 -11.13
CA PRO A 190 -3.81 -9.00 -10.40
C PRO A 190 -3.03 -7.84 -9.76
N ARG A 191 -3.18 -6.62 -10.29
CA ARG A 191 -2.50 -5.41 -9.82
C ARG A 191 -3.32 -4.59 -8.82
N LYS A 192 -4.40 -5.14 -8.25
CA LYS A 192 -5.34 -4.43 -7.33
C LYS A 192 -4.72 -3.73 -6.11
N SER A 193 -3.55 -4.18 -5.65
CA SER A 193 -2.82 -3.58 -4.51
C SER A 193 -1.69 -2.63 -4.92
N ARG A 194 -1.52 -2.41 -6.24
CA ARG A 194 -0.50 -1.57 -6.86
C ARG A 194 -1.09 -0.21 -7.23
N PRO A 195 -0.27 0.78 -7.63
CA PRO A 195 -0.79 2.11 -8.00
C PRO A 195 -1.77 2.06 -9.17
N PHE A 196 -2.83 2.87 -9.09
CA PHE A 196 -3.68 3.24 -10.21
C PHE A 196 -3.49 4.74 -10.48
N VAL A 197 -2.91 5.07 -11.63
CA VAL A 197 -2.61 6.46 -12.01
C VAL A 197 -3.51 6.86 -13.16
N ALA A 198 -4.47 7.75 -12.91
CA ALA A 198 -5.34 8.31 -13.94
C ALA A 198 -4.76 9.63 -14.47
N VAL A 199 -4.79 9.79 -15.80
CA VAL A 199 -4.37 11.00 -16.50
C VAL A 199 -5.45 11.35 -17.52
N ASN A 200 -6.04 12.53 -17.39
CA ASN A 200 -6.91 13.09 -18.41
C ASN A 200 -6.07 13.91 -19.39
N CYS A 201 -5.97 13.42 -20.63
CA CYS A 201 -5.07 13.99 -21.64
C CYS A 201 -5.60 15.30 -22.22
N ALA A 202 -6.92 15.51 -22.18
CA ALA A 202 -7.57 16.74 -22.63
C ALA A 202 -7.49 17.87 -21.59
N ALA A 203 -7.34 17.54 -20.30
CA ALA A 203 -7.31 18.52 -19.21
C ALA A 203 -5.95 19.19 -19.01
N ILE A 204 -4.88 18.66 -19.62
CA ILE A 204 -3.52 19.15 -19.46
C ILE A 204 -3.09 19.83 -20.77
N PRO A 205 -2.55 21.06 -20.74
CA PRO A 205 -1.99 21.69 -21.93
C PRO A 205 -0.95 20.78 -22.60
N GLU A 206 -0.97 20.68 -23.93
CA GLU A 206 -0.12 19.77 -24.69
C GLU A 206 1.37 19.89 -24.30
N THR A 207 1.84 21.13 -24.12
CA THR A 207 3.23 21.45 -23.75
C THR A 207 3.64 20.89 -22.38
N LEU A 208 2.68 20.63 -21.50
CA LEU A 208 2.90 20.06 -20.17
C LEU A 208 2.56 18.57 -20.10
N LEU A 209 1.69 18.08 -20.99
CA LEU A 209 1.25 16.68 -21.00
C LEU A 209 2.43 15.72 -21.14
N GLU A 210 3.37 16.03 -22.02
CA GLU A 210 4.57 15.22 -22.23
C GLU A 210 5.43 15.14 -20.95
N SER A 211 5.69 16.29 -20.33
CA SER A 211 6.44 16.36 -19.08
C SER A 211 5.70 15.67 -17.91
N GLU A 212 4.37 15.74 -17.86
CA GLU A 212 3.60 15.04 -16.84
C GLU A 212 3.67 13.52 -17.07
N LEU A 213 3.45 13.03 -18.29
CA LEU A 213 3.46 11.60 -18.60
C LEU A 213 4.84 10.97 -18.39
N PHE A 214 5.88 11.57 -18.98
CA PHE A 214 7.23 10.98 -19.04
C PHE A 214 8.20 11.59 -18.02
N GLY A 215 7.83 12.66 -17.32
CA GLY A 215 8.75 13.37 -16.44
C GLY A 215 9.74 14.22 -17.22
N HIS A 216 10.55 15.00 -16.50
CA HIS A 216 11.58 15.84 -17.09
C HIS A 216 12.85 15.85 -16.26
N GLU A 217 13.97 16.11 -16.94
CA GLU A 217 15.24 16.43 -16.30
C GLU A 217 15.36 17.93 -16.02
N LYS A 218 16.26 18.30 -15.10
CA LYS A 218 16.54 19.70 -14.81
C LYS A 218 17.02 20.41 -16.08
N GLY A 219 16.42 21.55 -16.40
CA GLY A 219 16.76 22.35 -17.59
C GLY A 219 16.15 21.87 -18.90
N ALA A 220 15.23 20.91 -18.88
CA ALA A 220 14.60 20.40 -20.10
C ALA A 220 13.75 21.43 -20.86
N PHE A 221 13.19 22.42 -20.15
CA PHE A 221 12.45 23.55 -20.73
C PHE A 221 12.52 24.77 -19.79
N THR A 222 12.08 25.93 -20.25
CA THR A 222 12.01 27.16 -19.44
C THR A 222 11.06 26.95 -18.25
N GLY A 223 11.62 26.88 -17.04
CA GLY A 223 10.89 26.59 -15.80
C GLY A 223 11.21 25.22 -15.16
N ALA A 224 11.99 24.36 -15.82
CA ALA A 224 12.43 23.08 -15.28
C ALA A 224 13.57 23.24 -14.26
N ILE A 225 13.25 23.75 -13.07
CA ILE A 225 14.24 24.07 -12.01
C ILE A 225 14.85 22.80 -11.38
N ALA A 226 14.11 21.69 -11.39
CA ALA A 226 14.52 20.39 -10.87
C ALA A 226 14.02 19.27 -11.78
N SER A 227 14.60 18.08 -11.67
CA SER A 227 14.08 16.87 -12.32
C SER A 227 12.83 16.37 -11.60
N ARG A 228 11.82 15.90 -12.35
CA ARG A 228 10.57 15.35 -11.78
C ARG A 228 10.18 14.03 -12.46
N PRO A 229 9.82 12.98 -11.71
CA PRO A 229 9.36 11.73 -12.30
C PRO A 229 7.98 11.86 -12.92
N GLY A 230 7.78 11.17 -14.06
CA GLY A 230 6.52 11.16 -14.81
C GLY A 230 5.46 10.24 -14.22
N LYS A 231 4.24 10.32 -14.78
CA LYS A 231 3.11 9.44 -14.45
C LYS A 231 3.40 7.97 -14.75
N PHE A 232 4.16 7.67 -15.81
CA PHE A 232 4.58 6.29 -16.08
C PHE A 232 5.50 5.72 -15.01
N GLU A 233 6.40 6.53 -14.44
CA GLU A 233 7.25 6.10 -13.31
C GLU A 233 6.39 5.87 -12.05
N GLN A 234 5.45 6.77 -11.80
CA GLN A 234 4.51 6.67 -10.66
C GLN A 234 3.60 5.44 -10.77
N ALA A 235 3.26 5.03 -12.00
CA ALA A 235 2.42 3.87 -12.28
C ALA A 235 3.20 2.54 -12.32
N ASN A 236 4.52 2.56 -12.16
CA ASN A 236 5.35 1.37 -12.29
C ASN A 236 4.92 0.24 -11.34
N GLY A 237 4.78 -0.97 -11.88
CA GLY A 237 4.22 -2.14 -11.21
C GLY A 237 2.70 -2.13 -11.09
N GLY A 238 2.01 -1.08 -11.52
CA GLY A 238 0.56 -0.87 -11.39
C GLY A 238 -0.15 -0.68 -12.73
N THR A 239 -1.13 0.21 -12.74
CA THR A 239 -1.97 0.52 -13.91
C THR A 239 -1.95 2.02 -14.17
N ILE A 240 -1.80 2.40 -15.44
CA ILE A 240 -2.04 3.78 -15.90
C ILE A 240 -3.33 3.81 -16.72
N PHE A 241 -4.21 4.74 -16.38
CA PHE A 241 -5.43 5.04 -17.12
C PHE A 241 -5.25 6.35 -17.89
N LEU A 242 -5.32 6.28 -19.22
CA LEU A 242 -5.17 7.42 -20.13
C LEU A 242 -6.55 7.78 -20.68
N ASP A 243 -7.20 8.76 -20.06
CA ASP A 243 -8.50 9.27 -20.50
C ASP A 243 -8.35 10.29 -21.61
N GLU A 244 -9.30 10.28 -22.55
CA GLU A 244 -9.29 11.06 -23.78
C GLU A 244 -7.96 10.98 -24.56
N ILE A 245 -7.48 9.75 -24.78
CA ILE A 245 -6.22 9.50 -25.50
C ILE A 245 -6.21 10.07 -26.93
N GLY A 246 -7.39 10.23 -27.54
CA GLY A 246 -7.58 10.85 -28.85
C GLY A 246 -7.33 12.38 -28.88
N ASP A 247 -7.09 13.02 -27.74
CA ASP A 247 -6.66 14.42 -27.66
C ASP A 247 -5.13 14.57 -27.56
N MET A 248 -4.38 13.46 -27.49
CA MET A 248 -2.92 13.51 -27.56
C MET A 248 -2.44 13.91 -28.95
N SER A 249 -1.36 14.69 -29.00
CA SER A 249 -0.70 14.98 -30.27
C SER A 249 0.04 13.75 -30.84
N PRO A 250 0.22 13.69 -32.18
CA PRO A 250 0.93 12.57 -32.82
C PRO A 250 2.32 12.32 -32.24
N ALA A 251 3.04 13.38 -31.86
CA ALA A 251 4.36 13.27 -31.26
C ALA A 251 4.32 12.54 -29.90
N THR A 252 3.32 12.83 -29.07
CA THR A 252 3.12 12.16 -27.78
C THR A 252 2.71 10.69 -27.99
N GLN A 253 1.82 10.43 -28.95
CA GLN A 253 1.37 9.08 -29.29
C GLN A 253 2.53 8.16 -29.71
N VAL A 254 3.51 8.67 -30.49
CA VAL A 254 4.71 7.90 -30.86
C VAL A 254 5.51 7.46 -29.62
N LYS A 255 5.56 8.29 -28.58
CA LYS A 255 6.24 7.92 -27.32
C LYS A 255 5.46 6.90 -26.52
N ILE A 256 4.13 7.00 -26.48
CA ILE A 256 3.26 5.97 -25.88
C ILE A 256 3.45 4.63 -26.58
N LEU A 257 3.52 4.62 -27.91
CA LEU A 257 3.76 3.41 -28.69
C LEU A 257 5.09 2.74 -28.32
N ARG A 258 6.16 3.52 -28.10
CA ARG A 258 7.46 2.99 -27.63
C ARG A 258 7.35 2.36 -26.25
N ILE A 259 6.58 2.94 -25.33
CA ILE A 259 6.33 2.32 -24.03
C ILE A 259 5.58 0.99 -24.18
N LEU A 260 4.55 0.93 -25.02
CA LEU A 260 3.79 -0.28 -25.27
C LEU A 260 4.66 -1.42 -25.84
N GLN A 261 5.59 -1.09 -26.73
CA GLN A 261 6.45 -2.06 -27.42
C GLN A 261 7.69 -2.45 -26.60
N GLU A 262 8.41 -1.47 -26.07
CA GLU A 262 9.73 -1.65 -25.46
C GLU A 262 9.70 -1.66 -23.93
N ARG A 263 8.57 -1.29 -23.31
CA ARG A 263 8.43 -1.11 -21.86
C ARG A 263 9.48 -0.16 -21.25
N GLN A 264 9.92 0.80 -22.04
CA GLN A 264 10.88 1.81 -21.61
C GLN A 264 10.61 3.17 -22.28
N PHE A 265 11.10 4.24 -21.65
CA PHE A 265 11.06 5.59 -22.21
C PHE A 265 12.19 6.46 -21.64
N GLN A 266 12.29 7.68 -22.14
CA GLN A 266 13.20 8.71 -21.63
C GLN A 266 12.39 9.91 -21.13
N ARG A 267 12.85 10.51 -20.04
CA ARG A 267 12.32 11.80 -19.57
C ARG A 267 12.57 12.89 -20.61
N VAL A 268 11.74 13.93 -20.59
CA VAL A 268 11.95 15.12 -21.42
C VAL A 268 13.31 15.75 -21.06
N GLY A 269 14.14 15.98 -22.08
CA GLY A 269 15.51 16.50 -21.93
C GLY A 269 16.52 15.49 -21.37
N GLY A 270 16.11 14.24 -21.11
CA GLY A 270 16.99 13.17 -20.63
C GLY A 270 17.43 12.21 -21.72
N THR A 271 18.56 11.55 -21.52
CA THR A 271 19.08 10.49 -22.40
C THR A 271 19.01 9.10 -21.76
N LYS A 272 18.72 9.03 -20.46
CA LYS A 272 18.65 7.78 -19.70
C LYS A 272 17.35 7.04 -20.03
N SER A 273 17.47 5.80 -20.51
CA SER A 273 16.31 4.91 -20.65
C SER A 273 15.83 4.43 -19.28
N ILE A 274 14.51 4.47 -19.08
CA ILE A 274 13.81 4.06 -17.86
C ILE A 274 12.87 2.92 -18.23
N GLN A 275 13.08 1.75 -17.65
CA GLN A 275 12.15 0.63 -17.79
C GLN A 275 10.98 0.75 -16.83
N VAL A 276 9.77 0.43 -17.32
CA VAL A 276 8.55 0.41 -16.53
C VAL A 276 7.68 -0.79 -16.87
N ASP A 277 7.09 -1.41 -15.86
CA ASP A 277 6.11 -2.48 -16.01
C ASP A 277 4.73 -1.95 -15.62
N VAL A 278 3.95 -1.52 -16.60
CA VAL A 278 2.67 -0.84 -16.38
C VAL A 278 1.59 -1.47 -17.26
N ARG A 279 0.46 -1.84 -16.66
CA ARG A 279 -0.76 -2.18 -17.42
C ARG A 279 -1.41 -0.89 -17.91
N ILE A 280 -1.68 -0.78 -19.21
CA ILE A 280 -2.28 0.41 -19.81
C ILE A 280 -3.77 0.18 -20.06
N ILE A 281 -4.60 1.12 -19.59
CA ILE A 281 -6.00 1.23 -19.96
C ILE A 281 -6.17 2.60 -20.61
N SER A 282 -6.72 2.67 -21.81
CA SER A 282 -7.02 3.93 -22.50
C SER A 282 -8.53 4.13 -22.62
N ALA A 283 -8.97 5.38 -22.67
CA ALA A 283 -10.33 5.74 -22.99
C ALA A 283 -10.37 6.88 -24.01
N THR A 284 -11.39 6.88 -24.86
CA THR A 284 -11.70 8.04 -25.70
C THR A 284 -13.17 8.07 -26.10
N ASN A 285 -13.68 9.27 -26.32
CA ASN A 285 -14.99 9.50 -26.94
C ASN A 285 -14.92 9.66 -28.48
N LYS A 286 -13.72 9.69 -29.06
CA LYS A 286 -13.51 9.89 -30.50
C LYS A 286 -13.48 8.56 -31.23
N ASN A 287 -13.93 8.57 -32.48
CA ASN A 287 -13.63 7.48 -33.40
C ASN A 287 -12.16 7.58 -33.83
N LEU A 288 -11.40 6.50 -33.61
CA LEU A 288 -9.98 6.41 -33.96
C LEU A 288 -9.74 5.61 -35.26
N GLU A 289 -10.80 5.11 -35.89
CA GLU A 289 -10.79 4.46 -37.21
C GLU A 289 -10.96 5.45 -38.37
#